data_AF-A0AAN9D4M4-F1
#
_entry.id   AF-A0AAN9D4M4-F1
#
_cell.length_a   1.000
_cell.length_b   1.000
_cell.length_c   1.000
_cell.angle_alpha   90.00
_cell.angle_beta   90.00
_cell.angle_gamma   90.00
#
_symmetry.space_group_name_H-M   'P 1'
#
loop_
_entity.id
_entity.type
_entity.pdbx_description
1 polymer ?
#
loop_
_entity_poly.entity_id
_entity_poly.type
_entity_poly.pdbx_seq_one_letter_code
_entity_poly.pdbx_strand_id
1 'polypeptide(L)'
;MLHKVGVVNEGAASGMMLTLDEDAFYWNFEMKKPPRSVCSESCPPGTRRATKKGLPVCCFDCLPCGDGEISNATDAVECILCPDEFWSNPDKDQCVPKEVEFLSNEEPLGISLITASLLGSCFCALF
;
A
#
# COMPACT_ATOMS: atom_id res chain seq x y z
N MET A 1 45.11 11.59 -16.19
CA MET A 1 45.04 12.71 -15.24
C MET A 1 43.99 12.39 -14.20
N LEU A 2 44.26 12.71 -12.94
CA LEU A 2 43.27 12.64 -11.86
C LEU A 2 42.66 14.04 -11.72
N HIS A 3 41.32 14.13 -11.72
CA HIS A 3 40.60 15.37 -11.47
C HIS A 3 39.99 15.32 -10.08
N LYS A 4 40.18 16.39 -9.30
CA LYS A 4 39.59 16.52 -7.97
C LYS A 4 38.11 16.89 -8.14
N VAL A 5 37.22 16.09 -7.57
CA VAL A 5 35.75 16.23 -7.69
C VAL A 5 35.07 16.56 -6.35
N GLY A 6 35.84 16.74 -5.27
CA GLY A 6 35.29 17.03 -3.95
C GLY A 6 36.33 17.07 -2.84
N VAL A 7 35.84 17.32 -1.61
CA VAL A 7 36.60 17.39 -0.37
C VAL A 7 35.78 16.75 0.76
N VAL A 8 36.45 16.03 1.65
CA VAL A 8 35.87 15.51 2.90
C VAL A 8 36.55 16.22 4.06
N ASN A 9 35.76 16.86 4.91
CA ASN A 9 36.22 17.54 6.12
C ASN A 9 35.82 16.73 7.35
N GLU A 10 36.76 15.98 7.93
CA GLU A 10 36.48 15.09 9.07
C GLU A 10 36.40 15.82 10.42
N GLY A 11 36.87 17.06 10.50
CA GLY A 11 36.91 17.87 11.73
C GLY A 11 35.82 18.94 11.85
N ALA A 12 34.76 18.90 11.03
CA ALA A 12 33.70 19.90 11.11
C ALA A 12 32.86 19.70 12.38
N ALA A 13 32.35 20.80 12.95
CA ALA A 13 31.61 20.78 14.22
C ALA A 13 30.33 19.92 14.20
N SER A 14 29.85 19.53 13.01
CA SER A 14 28.67 18.66 12.80
C SER A 14 29.02 17.21 12.40
N GLY A 15 30.30 16.81 12.44
CA GLY A 15 30.79 15.50 11.97
C GLY A 15 31.55 15.57 10.64
N MET A 16 31.65 14.44 9.92
CA MET A 16 32.26 14.40 8.57
C MET A 16 31.40 15.18 7.57
N MET A 17 31.95 16.26 6.98
CA MET A 17 31.28 17.06 5.95
C MET A 17 31.87 16.75 4.57
N LEU A 18 31.06 16.12 3.72
CA LEU A 18 31.41 15.79 2.35
C LEU A 18 30.90 16.88 1.41
N THR A 19 31.78 17.48 0.63
CA THR A 19 31.44 18.48 -0.40
C THR A 19 31.89 17.96 -1.75
N LEU A 20 30.95 17.78 -2.68
CA LEU A 20 31.21 17.29 -4.02
C LEU A 20 30.86 18.36 -5.06
N ASP A 21 31.63 18.40 -6.14
CA ASP A 21 31.36 19.20 -7.33
C ASP A 21 30.71 18.30 -8.39
N GLU A 22 29.37 18.33 -8.47
CA GLU A 22 28.61 17.41 -9.34
C GLU A 22 28.96 17.56 -10.83
N ASP A 23 29.36 18.76 -11.28
CA ASP A 23 29.70 19.04 -12.67
C ASP A 23 31.10 18.51 -13.04
N ALA A 24 31.95 18.23 -12.04
CA ALA A 24 33.27 17.64 -12.24
C ALA A 24 33.23 16.11 -12.44
N PHE A 25 32.07 15.46 -12.23
CA PHE A 25 31.94 14.02 -12.42
C PHE A 25 31.69 13.64 -13.88
N TYR A 26 32.47 12.68 -14.36
CA TYR A 26 32.21 12.02 -15.63
C TYR A 26 31.42 10.72 -15.41
N TRP A 27 30.16 10.73 -15.79
CA TRP A 27 29.29 9.55 -15.78
C TRP A 27 29.26 8.90 -17.16
N ASN A 28 29.80 7.67 -17.26
CA ASN A 28 29.82 6.90 -18.51
C ASN A 28 28.48 6.18 -18.79
N PHE A 29 27.36 6.89 -18.61
CA PHE A 29 26.00 6.42 -18.83
C PHE A 29 25.27 7.38 -19.78
N GLU A 30 24.24 6.88 -20.47
CA GLU A 30 23.46 7.69 -21.42
C GLU A 30 22.91 8.98 -20.78
N MET A 31 22.45 8.87 -19.53
CA MET A 31 21.86 9.99 -18.79
C MET A 31 22.89 10.99 -18.24
N LYS A 32 24.21 10.74 -18.39
CA LYS A 32 25.31 11.53 -17.82
C LYS A 32 25.13 11.87 -16.33
N LYS A 33 24.47 10.99 -15.60
CA LYS A 33 24.09 11.13 -14.18
C LYS A 33 24.43 9.84 -13.44
N PRO A 34 24.59 9.89 -12.10
CA PRO A 34 24.76 8.69 -11.31
C PRO A 34 23.56 7.77 -11.51
N PRO A 35 23.77 6.46 -11.76
CA PRO A 35 22.69 5.52 -11.88
C PRO A 35 22.06 5.28 -10.51
N ARG A 36 20.74 5.10 -10.49
CA ARG A 36 20.05 4.63 -9.28
C ARG A 36 20.40 3.16 -9.06
N SER A 37 21.02 2.84 -7.92
CA SER A 37 21.44 1.48 -7.56
C SER A 37 20.64 0.98 -6.36
N VAL A 38 19.45 0.42 -6.63
CA VAL A 38 18.56 -0.18 -5.63
C VAL A 38 18.28 -1.64 -5.98
N CYS A 39 18.09 -2.48 -4.96
CA CYS A 39 17.76 -3.90 -5.15
C CYS A 39 16.28 -4.11 -5.50
N SER A 40 15.42 -3.36 -4.83
CA SER A 40 13.98 -3.37 -5.01
C SER A 40 13.50 -1.94 -5.20
N GLU A 41 12.52 -1.77 -6.09
CA GLU A 41 11.82 -0.50 -6.25
C GLU A 41 10.95 -0.18 -5.04
N SER A 42 10.60 1.09 -4.89
CA SER A 42 9.70 1.54 -3.82
C SER A 42 8.31 0.95 -4.01
N CYS A 43 7.71 0.49 -2.92
CA CYS A 43 6.36 -0.07 -2.94
C CYS A 43 5.32 1.04 -3.06
N PRO A 44 4.36 0.95 -4.01
CA PRO A 44 3.28 1.92 -4.11
C PRO A 44 2.26 1.76 -2.96
N PRO A 45 1.38 2.75 -2.76
CA PRO A 45 0.17 2.58 -1.96
C PRO A 45 -0.61 1.33 -2.40
N GLY A 46 -1.32 0.69 -1.47
CA GLY A 46 -1.97 -0.60 -1.67
C GLY A 46 -1.10 -1.81 -1.38
N THR A 47 0.21 -1.61 -1.18
CA THR A 47 1.16 -2.68 -0.93
C THR A 47 1.99 -2.44 0.33
N ARG A 48 2.54 -3.53 0.86
CA ARG A 48 3.47 -3.56 1.99
C ARG A 48 4.77 -4.28 1.62
N ARG A 49 5.85 -3.90 2.28
CA ARG A 49 7.17 -4.52 2.09
C ARG A 49 7.22 -5.89 2.76
N ALA A 50 7.69 -6.89 2.02
CA ALA A 50 7.96 -8.22 2.52
C ALA A 50 9.45 -8.55 2.34
N THR A 51 10.11 -8.88 3.45
CA THR A 51 11.54 -9.20 3.44
C THR A 51 11.76 -10.53 2.73
N LYS A 52 12.72 -10.58 1.80
CA LYS A 52 13.13 -11.82 1.15
C LYS A 52 14.07 -12.61 2.04
N LYS A 53 13.69 -13.85 2.39
CA LYS A 53 14.56 -14.75 3.16
C LYS A 53 15.86 -15.01 2.40
N GLY A 54 16.99 -14.84 3.07
CA GLY A 54 18.32 -15.07 2.50
C GLY A 54 18.91 -13.90 1.72
N LEU A 55 18.21 -12.77 1.61
CA LEU A 55 18.71 -11.54 0.99
C LEU A 55 18.88 -10.41 2.02
N PRO A 56 19.68 -9.36 1.71
CA PRO A 56 19.81 -8.17 2.54
C PRO A 56 18.49 -7.42 2.74
N VAL A 57 18.37 -6.64 3.81
CA VAL A 57 17.16 -5.89 4.20
C VAL A 57 16.68 -4.90 3.13
N CYS A 58 17.58 -4.41 2.26
CA CYS A 58 17.22 -3.52 1.14
C CYS A 58 16.52 -4.25 -0.02
N CYS A 59 16.49 -5.59 -0.02
CA CYS A 59 15.83 -6.42 -1.02
C CYS A 59 14.51 -6.96 -0.46
N PHE A 60 13.40 -6.49 -1.01
CA PHE A 60 12.05 -6.85 -0.57
C PHE A 60 11.11 -7.03 -1.77
N ASP A 61 9.98 -7.69 -1.53
CA ASP A 61 8.83 -7.71 -2.45
C ASP A 61 7.76 -6.75 -1.96
N CYS A 62 6.97 -6.21 -2.89
CA CYS A 62 5.76 -5.47 -2.58
C CYS A 62 4.58 -6.44 -2.65
N LEU A 63 3.98 -6.75 -1.50
CA LEU A 63 2.80 -7.61 -1.41
C LEU A 63 1.55 -6.74 -1.24
N PRO A 64 0.44 -7.04 -1.92
CA PRO A 64 -0.80 -6.32 -1.72
C PRO A 64 -1.30 -6.48 -0.28
N CYS A 65 -1.99 -5.46 0.22
CA CYS A 65 -2.71 -5.54 1.49
C CYS A 65 -3.86 -6.55 1.42
N GLY A 66 -4.24 -7.08 2.57
CA GLY A 66 -5.36 -8.01 2.69
C GLY A 66 -6.72 -7.35 2.42
N ASP A 67 -7.75 -8.17 2.30
CA ASP A 67 -9.12 -7.66 2.27
C ASP A 67 -9.50 -7.01 3.61
N GLY A 68 -10.12 -5.82 3.56
CA GLY A 68 -10.36 -4.99 4.73
C GLY A 68 -9.15 -4.19 5.23
N GLU A 69 -7.97 -4.35 4.62
CA GLU A 69 -6.75 -3.59 4.95
C GLU A 69 -6.32 -2.68 3.79
N ILE A 70 -5.64 -1.59 4.12
CA ILE A 70 -5.09 -0.64 3.14
C ILE A 70 -3.65 -0.21 3.46
N SER A 71 -2.98 0.39 2.49
CA SER A 71 -1.72 1.13 2.67
C SER A 71 -1.79 2.42 1.87
N ASN A 72 -1.79 3.58 2.54
CA ASN A 72 -1.89 4.88 1.88
C ASN A 72 -0.52 5.53 1.60
N ALA A 73 0.57 4.91 2.04
CA ALA A 73 1.92 5.44 1.96
C ALA A 73 2.83 4.55 1.11
N THR A 74 3.80 5.17 0.44
CA THR A 74 4.86 4.43 -0.24
C THR A 74 5.79 3.75 0.77
N ASP A 75 6.29 2.57 0.42
CA ASP A 75 7.24 1.80 1.24
C ASP A 75 6.74 1.43 2.65
N ALA A 76 5.41 1.31 2.82
CA ALA A 76 4.80 0.85 4.05
C ALA A 76 5.31 -0.56 4.45
N VAL A 77 5.58 -0.75 5.74
CA VAL A 77 6.01 -2.05 6.29
C VAL A 77 4.82 -2.95 6.57
N GLU A 78 3.71 -2.35 6.98
CA GLU A 78 2.47 -3.03 7.39
C GLU A 78 1.27 -2.31 6.78
N CYS A 79 0.17 -3.05 6.63
CA CYS A 79 -1.12 -2.49 6.20
C CYS A 79 -1.95 -2.11 7.44
N ILE A 80 -2.84 -1.14 7.26
CA ILE A 80 -3.76 -0.67 8.29
C ILE A 80 -5.15 -1.25 8.05
N LEU A 81 -5.83 -1.70 9.11
CA LEU A 81 -7.20 -2.19 9.03
C LEU A 81 -8.17 -1.02 8.82
N CYS A 82 -9.15 -1.17 7.94
CA CYS A 82 -10.23 -0.21 7.82
C CYS A 82 -11.16 -0.28 9.05
N PRO A 83 -11.76 0.85 9.48
CA PRO A 83 -12.81 0.85 10.50
C PRO A 83 -14.04 0.03 10.06
N ASP A 84 -14.86 -0.40 11.01
CA ASP A 84 -15.96 -1.35 10.76
C ASP A 84 -16.98 -0.91 9.69
N GLU A 85 -17.22 0.38 9.52
CA GLU A 85 -18.14 0.94 8.51
C GLU A 85 -17.55 1.00 7.09
N PHE A 86 -16.25 0.71 6.96
CA PHE A 86 -15.49 0.86 5.73
C PHE A 86 -14.85 -0.46 5.28
N TRP A 87 -14.51 -0.54 4.01
CA TRP A 87 -13.82 -1.64 3.37
C TRP A 87 -12.68 -1.13 2.50
N SER A 88 -11.70 -1.97 2.21
CA SER A 88 -10.63 -1.60 1.30
C SER A 88 -11.14 -1.56 -0.15
N ASN A 89 -10.79 -0.51 -0.87
CA ASN A 89 -11.06 -0.40 -2.31
C ASN A 89 -10.26 -1.46 -3.11
N PRO A 90 -10.53 -1.66 -4.42
CA PRO A 90 -9.81 -2.65 -5.22
C PRO A 90 -8.29 -2.46 -5.24
N ASP A 91 -7.82 -1.21 -5.21
CA ASP A 91 -6.39 -0.86 -5.20
C ASP A 91 -5.76 -0.94 -3.79
N LYS A 92 -6.56 -1.19 -2.75
CA LYS A 92 -6.15 -1.30 -1.34
C LYS A 92 -5.43 -0.05 -0.79
N ASP A 93 -5.61 1.11 -1.39
CA ASP A 93 -4.98 2.37 -0.96
C ASP A 93 -5.90 3.22 -0.07
N GLN A 94 -7.21 2.95 -0.09
CA GLN A 94 -8.22 3.77 0.59
C GLN A 94 -9.35 2.92 1.18
N CYS A 95 -9.85 3.38 2.34
CA CYS A 95 -11.04 2.82 2.97
C CYS A 95 -12.28 3.52 2.39
N VAL A 96 -13.14 2.76 1.74
CA VAL A 96 -14.41 3.22 1.16
C VAL A 96 -15.58 2.69 1.99
N PRO A 97 -16.69 3.43 2.14
CA PRO A 97 -17.86 2.92 2.87
C PRO A 97 -18.30 1.56 2.32
N LYS A 98 -18.64 0.63 3.21
CA LYS A 98 -19.18 -0.67 2.78
C LYS A 98 -20.45 -0.43 1.97
N GLU A 99 -20.58 -1.12 0.84
CA GLU A 99 -21.87 -1.19 0.17
C GLU A 99 -22.84 -1.92 1.10
N VAL A 100 -23.90 -1.23 1.47
CA VAL A 100 -25.00 -1.81 2.22
C VAL A 100 -25.79 -2.68 1.26
N GLU A 101 -25.65 -4.01 1.40
CA GLU A 101 -26.63 -4.93 0.83
C GLU A 101 -27.95 -4.74 1.58
N PHE A 102 -28.75 -3.78 1.12
CA PHE A 102 -30.13 -3.68 1.57
C PHE A 102 -30.89 -4.85 0.96
N LEU A 103 -31.36 -5.76 1.81
CA LEU A 103 -32.31 -6.79 1.40
C LEU A 103 -33.63 -6.10 1.04
N SER A 104 -33.79 -5.73 -0.22
CA SER A 104 -34.96 -4.99 -0.68
C SER A 104 -36.19 -5.90 -0.63
N ASN A 105 -37.34 -5.32 -0.28
CA ASN A 105 -38.63 -6.03 -0.37
C ASN A 105 -38.95 -6.49 -1.81
N GLU A 106 -38.29 -5.90 -2.80
CA GLU A 106 -38.43 -6.23 -4.22
C GLU A 106 -37.42 -7.29 -4.70
N GLU A 107 -36.43 -7.65 -3.89
CA GLU A 107 -35.46 -8.70 -4.22
C GLU A 107 -36.03 -10.10 -3.90
N PRO A 108 -35.58 -11.15 -4.61
CA PRO A 108 -36.13 -12.50 -4.45
C PRO A 108 -36.10 -13.01 -2.99
N LEU A 109 -35.02 -12.70 -2.26
CA LEU A 109 -34.89 -13.05 -0.85
C LEU A 109 -35.87 -12.25 0.02
N GLY A 110 -36.03 -10.94 -0.20
CA GLY A 110 -37.01 -10.11 0.49
C GLY A 110 -38.46 -10.57 0.26
N ILE A 111 -38.83 -10.86 -0.99
CA ILE A 111 -40.15 -11.40 -1.34
C ILE A 111 -40.38 -12.75 -0.65
N SER A 112 -39.38 -13.63 -0.63
CA SER A 112 -39.49 -14.94 0.02
C SER A 112 -39.76 -14.82 1.53
N LEU A 113 -39.10 -13.87 2.21
CA LEU A 113 -39.29 -13.63 3.64
C LEU A 113 -40.67 -13.03 3.95
N ILE A 114 -41.16 -12.10 3.12
CA ILE A 114 -42.48 -11.49 3.28
C ILE A 114 -43.57 -12.55 3.11
N THR A 115 -43.48 -13.34 2.04
CA THR A 115 -44.46 -14.39 1.76
C THR A 115 -44.49 -15.46 2.85
N ALA A 116 -43.32 -15.91 3.33
CA ALA A 116 -43.23 -16.85 4.45
C ALA A 116 -43.86 -16.28 5.73
N SER A 117 -43.62 -14.99 6.02
CA SER A 117 -44.19 -14.32 7.19
C SER A 117 -45.71 -14.20 7.12
N LEU A 118 -46.25 -13.81 5.96
CA LEU A 118 -47.70 -13.71 5.73
C LEU A 118 -48.38 -15.07 5.84
N LEU A 119 -47.81 -16.11 5.22
CA LEU A 119 -48.33 -17.47 5.31
C LEU A 119 -48.35 -17.94 6.77
N GLY A 120 -47.23 -17.78 7.48
CA GLY A 120 -47.13 -18.15 8.90
C GLY A 120 -48.19 -17.46 9.76
N SER A 121 -48.37 -16.14 9.60
CA SER A 121 -49.38 -15.39 10.35
C SER A 121 -50.81 -15.85 10.05
N CYS A 122 -51.11 -16.20 8.80
CA CYS A 122 -52.41 -16.71 8.40
C CYS A 122 -52.68 -18.10 9.00
N PHE A 123 -51.70 -18.98 8.98
CA PHE A 123 -51.78 -20.29 9.62
C PHE A 123 -51.98 -20.19 11.14
N CYS A 124 -51.29 -19.26 11.82
CA CYS A 124 -51.47 -19.02 13.25
C CYS A 124 -52.83 -18.41 13.62
N ALA A 125 -53.49 -17.70 12.70
CA ALA A 125 -54.80 -17.10 12.96
C ALA A 125 -55.97 -18.05 12.69
N LEU A 126 -55.74 -19.12 11.91
CA LEU A 126 -56.75 -20.10 11.53
C LEU A 126 -56.82 -21.32 12.47
N PHE A 127 -55.83 -21.48 13.36
CA PHE A 127 -55.77 -22.49 14.42
C PHE A 127 -55.91 -21.84 15.79
#